data_AF-A0A0S8CII8-F1
#
_entry.id   AF-A0A0S8CII8-F1
#
_cell.length_a   1.000
_cell.length_b   1.000
_cell.length_c   1.000
_cell.angle_alpha   90.00
_cell.angle_beta   90.00
_cell.angle_gamma   90.00
#
_symmetry.space_group_name_H-M   'P 1'
#
loop_
_entity.id
_entity.type
_entity.pdbx_description
1 polymer ?
#
loop_
_entity_poly.entity_id
_entity_poly.type
_entity_poly.pdbx_seq_one_letter_code
_entity_poly.pdbx_strand_id
1 'polypeptide(L)' 'MAAAKQKNKAEIDTELVSRPVSDEAILKVAKEVVVKFIEVGRLIPANFDETFQSIYKTVRKAVRS' A
#
# COMPACT_ATOMS: atom_id res chain seq x y z
N MET A 1 40.23 3.09 -1.32
CA MET A 1 39.33 3.09 -0.15
C MET A 1 38.20 4.08 -0.43
N ALA A 2 37.01 3.59 -0.78
CA ALA A 2 35.86 4.43 -1.07
C ALA A 2 35.16 4.79 0.25
N ALA A 3 35.14 6.07 0.60
CA ALA A 3 34.48 6.56 1.80
C ALA A 3 32.96 6.39 1.66
N ALA A 4 32.36 5.52 2.49
CA ALA A 4 30.93 5.45 2.66
C ALA A 4 30.44 6.77 3.27
N LYS A 5 29.77 7.59 2.45
CA LYS A 5 29.19 8.87 2.87
C LYS A 5 28.05 8.56 3.84
N GLN A 6 28.28 8.75 5.14
CA GLN A 6 27.24 8.69 6.16
C GLN A 6 26.22 9.81 5.87
N LYS A 7 25.04 9.44 5.36
CA LYS A 7 23.92 10.38 5.18
C LYS A 7 23.34 10.71 6.56
N ASN A 8 23.01 11.98 6.80
CA ASN A 8 22.48 12.44 8.08
C ASN A 8 21.02 11.99 8.25
N LYS A 9 20.59 11.71 9.51
CA LYS A 9 19.25 11.17 9.81
C LYS A 9 18.09 11.97 9.20
N ALA A 10 18.20 13.30 9.15
CA ALA A 10 17.21 14.17 8.52
C ALA A 10 17.10 13.98 6.98
N GLU A 11 18.19 13.66 6.29
CA GLU A 11 18.18 13.38 4.84
C GLU A 11 17.56 11.99 4.55
N ILE A 12 17.78 11.04 5.46
CA ILE A 12 17.21 9.69 5.37
C ILE A 12 15.68 9.75 5.57
N ASP A 13 15.22 10.50 6.57
CA ASP A 13 13.80 10.70 6.85
C ASP A 13 13.09 11.42 5.69
N THR A 14 13.76 12.38 5.06
CA THR A 14 13.23 13.11 3.89
C THR A 14 13.14 12.20 2.64
N GLU A 15 14.14 11.34 2.38
CA GLU A 15 14.09 10.38 1.27
C GLU A 15 13.03 9.28 1.49
N LEU A 16 12.74 8.90 2.73
CA LEU A 16 11.71 7.90 3.06
C LEU A 16 10.29 8.41 2.82
N VAL A 17 10.02 9.69 3.11
CA VAL A 17 8.71 10.33 2.88
C VAL A 17 8.43 10.53 1.38
N SER A 18 9.47 10.58 0.54
CA SER A 18 9.37 10.91 -0.88
C SER A 18 9.25 9.69 -1.81
N ARG A 19 9.23 8.46 -1.27
CA ARG A 19 9.19 7.25 -2.12
C ARG A 19 7.80 7.06 -2.70
N PRO A 20 7.66 6.89 -4.03
CA PRO A 20 6.37 6.57 -4.61
C PRO A 20 5.88 5.24 -4.03
N VAL A 21 4.61 5.18 -3.63
CA VAL A 21 3.99 3.93 -3.19
C VAL A 21 4.10 2.91 -4.33
N SER A 22 4.62 1.72 -4.07
CA SER A 22 4.74 0.69 -5.11
C SER A 22 3.38 0.06 -5.43
N ASP A 23 3.21 -0.46 -6.65
CA ASP A 23 1.99 -1.19 -7.00
C ASP A 23 1.81 -2.46 -6.15
N GLU A 24 2.92 -3.08 -5.72
CA GLU A 24 2.89 -4.18 -4.76
C GLU A 24 2.34 -3.75 -3.40
N ALA A 25 2.69 -2.55 -2.91
CA ALA A 25 2.14 -2.03 -1.65
C ALA A 25 0.63 -1.78 -1.77
N ILE A 26 0.18 -1.22 -2.89
CA ILE A 26 -1.25 -1.04 -3.19
C ILE A 26 -1.98 -2.39 -3.17
N LEU A 27 -1.41 -3.41 -3.82
CA LEU A 27 -1.98 -4.75 -3.88
C LEU A 27 -2.06 -5.41 -2.50
N LYS A 28 -1.00 -5.31 -1.68
CA LYS A 28 -0.97 -5.87 -0.33
C LYS A 28 -2.02 -5.24 0.57
N VAL A 29 -2.12 -3.91 0.55
CA VAL A 29 -3.12 -3.18 1.34
C VAL A 29 -4.54 -3.54 0.89
N ALA A 30 -4.81 -3.55 -0.42
CA ALA A 30 -6.13 -3.93 -0.94
C ALA A 30 -6.53 -5.36 -0.50
N LYS A 31 -5.59 -6.31 -0.56
CA LYS A 31 -5.79 -7.69 -0.09
C LYS A 31 -6.13 -7.72 1.41
N GLU A 32 -5.37 -7.03 2.25
CA GLU A 32 -5.61 -7.01 3.70
C GLU A 32 -6.98 -6.44 4.07
N VAL A 33 -7.39 -5.36 3.40
CA VAL A 33 -8.71 -4.76 3.60
C VAL A 33 -9.82 -5.77 3.26
N VAL A 34 -9.73 -6.44 2.11
CA VAL A 34 -10.74 -7.43 1.70
C VAL A 34 -10.78 -8.63 2.64
N VAL A 35 -9.62 -9.18 3.03
CA VAL A 35 -9.55 -10.28 4.00
C VAL A 35 -10.18 -9.87 5.32
N LYS A 36 -9.94 -8.64 5.80
CA LYS A 36 -10.56 -8.14 7.03
C LYS A 36 -12.10 -8.09 6.91
N PHE A 37 -12.65 -7.64 5.79
CA PHE A 37 -14.10 -7.65 5.55
C PHE A 37 -14.69 -9.06 5.59
N ILE A 38 -13.98 -10.07 5.08
CA ILE A 38 -14.38 -11.49 5.16
C ILE A 38 -14.34 -11.97 6.61
N GLU A 39 -13.24 -11.73 7.32
CA GLU A 39 -13.08 -12.13 8.73
C GLU A 39 -14.18 -11.58 9.64
N VAL A 40 -14.63 -10.34 9.40
CA VAL A 40 -15.72 -9.71 10.18
C VAL A 40 -17.13 -10.02 9.63
N GLY A 41 -17.25 -10.89 8.63
CA GLY A 41 -18.54 -11.30 8.05
C GLY A 41 -19.27 -10.21 7.27
N ARG A 42 -18.55 -9.19 6.77
CA ARG A 42 -19.08 -8.07 5.99
C ARG A 42 -18.93 -8.26 4.48
N LEU A 43 -18.18 -9.28 4.06
CA LEU A 43 -18.05 -9.70 2.67
C LEU A 43 -18.08 -11.22 2.59
N ILE A 44 -18.80 -11.74 1.60
CA ILE A 44 -18.83 -13.17 1.25
C ILE A 44 -18.04 -13.42 -0.04
N PRO A 45 -17.46 -14.62 -0.22
CA PRO A 45 -16.65 -14.94 -1.39
C PRO A 45 -17.35 -14.71 -2.74
N ALA A 46 -18.68 -14.84 -2.79
CA ALA A 46 -19.48 -14.63 -4.01
C ALA A 46 -19.35 -13.21 -4.60
N ASN A 47 -19.09 -12.20 -3.76
CA ASN A 47 -18.94 -10.79 -4.16
C ASN A 47 -17.49 -10.31 -4.07
N PHE A 48 -16.53 -11.22 -3.97
CA PHE A 48 -15.12 -10.90 -3.78
C PHE A 48 -14.56 -10.07 -4.95
N ASP A 49 -14.80 -10.49 -6.19
CA ASP A 49 -14.18 -9.86 -7.37
C ASP A 49 -14.55 -8.38 -7.50
N GLU A 50 -15.84 -8.07 -7.49
CA GLU A 50 -16.34 -6.69 -7.57
C GLU A 50 -15.80 -5.82 -6.43
N THR A 51 -15.84 -6.35 -5.20
CA THR A 51 -15.41 -5.58 -4.02
C THR A 51 -13.89 -5.37 -3.99
N PHE A 52 -13.12 -6.38 -4.37
CA PHE A 52 -11.66 -6.27 -4.46
C PHE A 52 -11.26 -5.22 -5.50
N GLN A 53 -11.90 -5.20 -6.68
CA GLN A 53 -11.66 -4.19 -7.70
C GLN A 53 -11.99 -2.78 -7.20
N SER A 54 -13.11 -2.62 -6.47
CA SER A 54 -13.52 -1.34 -5.87
C SER A 54 -12.50 -0.83 -4.83
N ILE A 55 -12.05 -1.69 -3.92
CA ILE A 55 -11.06 -1.36 -2.90
C ILE A 55 -9.70 -1.04 -3.54
N TYR A 56 -9.23 -1.87 -4.48
CA TYR A 56 -7.96 -1.63 -5.18
C TYR A 56 -7.94 -0.27 -5.88
N LYS A 57 -9.02 0.07 -6.61
CA LYS A 57 -9.16 1.38 -7.27
C LYS A 57 -9.14 2.52 -6.26
N THR A 58 -9.82 2.36 -5.12
CA THR A 58 -9.88 3.35 -4.05
C THR A 58 -8.49 3.61 -3.44
N VAL A 59 -7.77 2.55 -3.06
CA VAL A 59 -6.42 2.65 -2.50
C VAL A 59 -5.45 3.25 -3.52
N ARG A 60 -5.49 2.77 -4.77
CA ARG A 60 -4.66 3.30 -5.86
C ARG A 60 -4.90 4.79 -6.06
N LYS A 61 -6.16 5.24 -6.07
CA LYS A 61 -6.50 6.65 -6.21
C LYS A 61 -5.92 7.47 -5.05
N ALA A 62 -6.05 6.99 -3.82
CA ALA A 62 -5.57 7.72 -2.63
C ALA A 62 -4.06 7.99 -2.63
N VAL A 63 -3.24 7.12 -3.23
CA VAL A 63 -1.77 7.24 -3.23
C VAL A 63 -1.19 7.79 -4.54
N ARG A 64 -2.04 8.09 -5.52
CA ARG A 64 -1.66 8.64 -6.83
C ARG A 64 -2.29 10.01 -7.10
N SER A 65 -3.08 10.53 -6.16
CA SER A 65 -3.71 11.87 -6.23
C SER A 65 -2.80 12.93 -5.63
#